data_AF-A0A3Q3MCV2-F1
#
_entry.id   AF-A0A3Q3MCV2-F1
#
_cell.length_a   1.000
_cell.length_b   1.000
_cell.length_c   1.000
_cell.angle_alpha   90.00
_cell.angle_beta   90.00
_cell.angle_gamma   90.00
#
_symmetry.space_group_name_H-M   'P 1'
#
loop_
_entity.id
_entity.type
_entity.pdbx_description
1 polymer ?
#
loop_
_entity_poly.entity_id
_entity_poly.type
_entity_poly.pdbx_seq_one_letter_code
_entity_poly.pdbx_strand_id
1 'polypeptide(L)'
;MVSADHVAHKILTYIPYVLVLIDLRYEGVKCNRDGGVDNHMEMGKKLLAAGQLADALSHFHAAVDRDPNNYMAYYRRATVFLAMGKSKSALPDLSRVIELKPDFTSARLQRGNLLLKQGKLDEAESDFKKVLKSNPTNKEEMEAQSQLTKSDEIQRLVALAHSSFSNQDYMTAAAQLDTVIETCVWDVTSREMRAECFIQMGEMGKAISDLKAASKLKSDNTPAFYKLSTIYYNLGDHEMSLNEVRECLKLDPDHKQCYSHYKQVKKLNKQIQSAEELIQEQRYEEAVSKYEGVMKTEPNVHHFSHLAKERICHALSQAQQASRAVSVCSEVLQSDPENVNVLKDRAEAYIQEEQYEDAIRDFETAAKHSENDRQIKEGMERAQRLLKQSRKKDYYKILGVKRTAQKKEIIKAYRKLAQQWHPDNFQDPAEKKKAEQKFIDIAQAKEVLTDPEMRTKFDHGEDPMDPESQQGHHHPFQGGFHGFQGFNPFGSGPFNFKFGFN
;
A
#
# COMPACT_ATOMS: atom_id res chain seq x y z
N MET A 1 -44.48 -52.18 72.00
CA MET A 1 -44.20 -50.76 71.69
C MET A 1 -43.49 -50.73 70.35
N VAL A 2 -44.23 -50.51 69.25
CA VAL A 2 -43.64 -50.38 67.91
C VAL A 2 -43.22 -48.92 67.75
N SER A 3 -41.92 -48.69 67.52
CA SER A 3 -41.31 -47.36 67.51
C SER A 3 -41.96 -46.46 66.45
N ALA A 4 -42.28 -45.23 66.85
CA ALA A 4 -42.84 -44.17 66.00
C ALA A 4 -41.89 -43.77 64.84
N ASP A 5 -40.63 -44.19 64.87
CA ASP A 5 -39.61 -43.86 63.87
C ASP A 5 -39.92 -44.44 62.47
N HIS A 6 -40.55 -45.61 62.40
CA HIS A 6 -40.76 -46.28 61.12
C HIS A 6 -41.90 -45.65 60.28
N VAL A 7 -42.85 -44.98 60.95
CA VAL A 7 -43.94 -44.24 60.30
C VAL A 7 -43.46 -42.86 59.86
N ALA A 8 -42.65 -42.19 60.68
CA ALA A 8 -42.05 -40.90 60.36
C ALA A 8 -41.16 -40.97 59.10
N HIS A 9 -40.35 -42.03 58.96
CA HIS A 9 -39.48 -42.21 57.80
C HIS A 9 -40.24 -42.43 56.50
N LYS A 10 -41.37 -43.16 56.54
CA LYS A 10 -42.22 -43.38 55.38
C LYS A 10 -42.93 -42.10 54.94
N ILE A 11 -43.39 -41.27 55.87
CA ILE A 11 -44.01 -39.98 55.54
C ILE A 11 -42.99 -39.05 54.89
N LEU A 12 -41.75 -39.00 55.39
CA LEU A 12 -40.68 -38.18 54.82
C LEU A 12 -40.33 -38.55 53.37
N THR A 13 -40.39 -39.83 53.00
CA THR A 13 -40.11 -40.28 51.63
C THR A 13 -41.19 -39.88 50.61
N TYR A 14 -42.42 -39.58 51.04
CA TYR A 14 -43.49 -39.12 50.13
C TYR A 14 -43.58 -37.60 50.02
N ILE A 15 -42.92 -36.83 50.90
CA ILE A 15 -42.84 -35.36 50.82
C ILE A 15 -42.35 -34.85 49.45
N PRO A 16 -41.29 -35.40 48.82
CA PRO A 16 -40.89 -34.95 47.48
C PRO A 16 -41.94 -35.26 46.40
N TYR A 17 -42.68 -36.36 46.51
CA TYR A 17 -43.79 -36.67 45.58
C TYR A 17 -44.98 -35.74 45.79
N VAL A 18 -45.28 -35.37 47.04
CA VAL A 18 -46.33 -34.39 47.37
C VAL A 18 -45.91 -32.99 46.90
N LEU A 19 -44.63 -32.62 47.00
CA LEU A 19 -44.11 -31.36 46.46
C LEU A 19 -44.15 -31.33 44.92
N VAL A 20 -43.83 -32.43 44.23
CA VAL A 20 -43.99 -32.55 42.77
C VAL A 20 -45.47 -32.49 42.35
N LEU A 21 -46.39 -33.05 43.15
CA LEU A 21 -47.83 -32.94 42.92
C LEU A 21 -48.38 -31.54 43.24
N ILE A 22 -47.78 -30.82 44.18
CA ILE A 22 -48.07 -29.42 44.46
C ILE A 22 -47.52 -28.54 43.32
N ASP A 23 -46.32 -28.81 42.79
CA ASP A 23 -45.78 -28.12 41.59
C ASP A 23 -46.62 -28.40 40.34
N LEU A 24 -47.09 -29.64 40.14
CA LEU A 24 -48.03 -30.00 39.05
C LEU A 24 -49.42 -29.35 39.21
N ARG A 25 -49.83 -29.01 40.43
CA ARG A 25 -51.08 -28.28 40.71
C ARG A 25 -50.89 -26.76 40.79
N TYR A 26 -49.65 -26.29 40.92
CA TYR A 26 -49.25 -24.90 40.76
C TYR A 26 -48.75 -24.59 39.34
N GLU A 27 -49.15 -25.39 38.33
CA GLU A 27 -49.46 -24.86 37.00
C GLU A 27 -50.72 -23.98 37.09
N GLY A 28 -50.54 -22.85 37.75
CA GLY A 28 -51.60 -21.91 38.08
C GLY A 28 -51.08 -20.49 38.32
N VAL A 29 -49.78 -20.23 38.14
CA VAL A 29 -49.43 -18.94 37.54
C VAL A 29 -50.16 -18.96 36.22
N LYS A 30 -51.13 -18.06 36.05
CA LYS A 30 -51.59 -17.67 34.73
C LYS A 30 -50.35 -17.16 34.00
N CYS A 31 -49.56 -18.06 33.43
CA CYS A 31 -48.86 -17.82 32.20
C CYS A 31 -50.00 -17.39 31.28
N ASN A 32 -50.14 -16.08 31.14
CA ASN A 32 -50.95 -15.49 30.11
C ASN A 32 -50.45 -16.14 28.82
N ARG A 33 -51.19 -17.16 28.37
CA ARG A 33 -51.15 -17.67 27.01
C ARG A 33 -51.61 -16.59 26.01
N ASP A 34 -51.91 -15.39 26.51
CA ASP A 34 -52.00 -14.13 25.79
C ASP A 34 -50.73 -13.29 26.00
N GLY A 35 -49.58 -13.82 25.57
CA GLY A 35 -48.50 -12.96 25.06
C GLY A 35 -48.96 -12.35 23.72
N GLY A 36 -50.08 -11.61 23.76
CA GLY A 36 -50.76 -11.10 22.58
C GLY A 36 -49.83 -10.20 21.79
N VAL A 37 -50.17 -10.00 20.52
CA VAL A 37 -49.50 -9.04 19.63
C VAL A 37 -49.34 -7.69 20.35
N ASP A 38 -50.34 -7.28 21.12
CA ASP A 38 -50.34 -6.05 21.91
C ASP A 38 -49.23 -6.01 22.97
N ASN A 39 -48.96 -7.11 23.68
CA ASN A 39 -47.87 -7.15 24.67
C ASN A 39 -46.50 -7.00 23.99
N HIS A 40 -46.29 -7.70 22.86
CA HIS A 40 -45.07 -7.53 22.07
C HIS A 40 -44.93 -6.11 21.50
N MET A 41 -46.05 -5.51 21.08
CA MET A 41 -46.09 -4.13 20.60
C MET A 41 -45.79 -3.11 21.70
N GLU A 42 -46.31 -3.28 22.91
CA GLU A 42 -46.02 -2.41 24.05
C GLU A 42 -44.57 -2.54 24.52
N MET A 43 -44.09 -3.77 24.66
CA MET A 43 -42.71 -4.01 25.07
C MET A 43 -41.72 -3.47 24.03
N GLY A 44 -41.98 -3.71 22.75
CA GLY A 44 -41.18 -3.14 21.65
C GLY A 44 -41.16 -1.61 21.67
N LYS A 45 -42.30 -0.95 21.97
CA LYS A 45 -42.36 0.51 22.13
C LYS A 45 -41.53 1.01 23.31
N LYS A 46 -41.60 0.34 24.46
CA LYS A 46 -40.81 0.71 25.66
C LYS A 46 -39.31 0.58 25.40
N LEU A 47 -38.90 -0.53 24.79
CA LEU A 47 -37.50 -0.77 24.42
C LEU A 47 -37.00 0.23 23.38
N LEU A 48 -37.82 0.57 22.39
CA LEU A 48 -37.50 1.60 21.40
C LEU A 48 -37.30 2.97 22.06
N ALA A 49 -38.18 3.35 23.00
CA ALA A 49 -38.04 4.59 23.76
C ALA A 49 -36.80 4.60 24.66
N ALA A 50 -36.38 3.42 25.16
CA ALA A 50 -35.15 3.23 25.91
C ALA A 50 -33.87 3.16 25.02
N GLY A 51 -34.01 3.25 23.70
CA GLY A 51 -32.89 3.15 22.76
C GLY A 51 -32.36 1.72 22.55
N GLN A 52 -33.01 0.70 23.12
CA GLN A 52 -32.64 -0.71 22.95
C GLN A 52 -33.19 -1.25 21.63
N LEU A 53 -32.58 -0.82 20.52
CA LEU A 53 -33.08 -1.08 19.17
C LEU A 53 -33.13 -2.59 18.85
N ALA A 54 -32.12 -3.37 19.25
CA ALA A 54 -32.04 -4.81 18.93
C ALA A 54 -33.14 -5.63 19.61
N ASP A 55 -33.40 -5.34 20.88
CA ASP A 55 -34.45 -6.02 21.64
C ASP A 55 -35.84 -5.59 21.13
N ALA A 56 -36.02 -4.28 20.86
CA ALA A 56 -37.25 -3.76 20.26
C ALA A 56 -37.56 -4.44 18.92
N LEU A 57 -36.53 -4.64 18.08
CA LEU A 57 -36.66 -5.32 16.80
C LEU A 57 -37.15 -6.77 16.98
N SER A 58 -36.62 -7.50 17.96
CA SER A 58 -37.03 -8.87 18.26
C SER A 58 -38.50 -8.96 18.69
N HIS A 59 -38.96 -8.02 19.52
CA HIS A 59 -40.37 -7.93 19.89
C HIS A 59 -41.28 -7.57 18.72
N PHE A 60 -40.87 -6.65 17.83
CA PHE A 60 -41.65 -6.33 16.64
C PHE A 60 -41.66 -7.44 15.58
N HIS A 61 -40.59 -8.25 15.47
CA HIS A 61 -40.64 -9.49 14.69
C HIS A 61 -41.69 -10.45 15.22
N ALA A 62 -41.65 -10.74 16.53
CA ALA A 62 -42.62 -11.62 17.17
C ALA A 62 -44.07 -11.08 17.13
N ALA A 63 -44.26 -9.77 16.97
CA ALA A 63 -45.58 -9.15 16.75
C ALA A 63 -46.08 -9.39 15.31
N VAL A 64 -45.21 -9.22 14.31
CA VAL A 64 -45.53 -9.48 12.90
C VAL A 64 -45.80 -10.97 12.65
N ASP A 65 -45.03 -11.86 13.26
CA ASP A 65 -45.19 -13.31 13.08
C ASP A 65 -46.52 -13.82 13.67
N ARG A 66 -47.01 -13.16 14.74
CA ARG A 66 -48.29 -13.50 15.38
C ARG A 66 -49.50 -12.91 14.68
N ASP A 67 -49.39 -11.69 14.16
CA ASP A 67 -50.45 -11.07 13.35
C ASP A 67 -49.86 -10.42 12.08
N PRO A 68 -49.83 -11.19 10.97
CA PRO A 68 -49.33 -10.71 9.69
C PRO A 68 -50.18 -9.61 9.02
N ASN A 69 -51.37 -9.27 9.57
CA ASN A 69 -52.24 -8.22 9.06
C ASN A 69 -52.17 -6.93 9.89
N ASN A 70 -51.41 -6.93 11.00
CA ASN A 70 -51.22 -5.73 11.81
C ASN A 70 -50.25 -4.74 11.16
N TYR A 71 -50.78 -3.76 10.43
CA TYR A 71 -49.97 -2.72 9.79
C TYR A 71 -49.08 -1.93 10.77
N MET A 72 -49.50 -1.74 12.03
CA MET A 72 -48.70 -1.02 13.02
C MET A 72 -47.45 -1.82 13.43
N ALA A 73 -47.52 -3.15 13.44
CA ALA A 73 -46.36 -3.99 13.73
C ALA A 73 -45.28 -3.82 12.66
N TYR A 74 -45.66 -3.88 11.38
CA TYR A 74 -44.74 -3.58 10.27
C TYR A 74 -44.19 -2.16 10.33
N TYR A 75 -45.04 -1.16 10.58
CA TYR A 75 -44.57 0.23 10.65
C TYR A 75 -43.56 0.43 11.77
N ARG A 76 -43.82 -0.11 12.96
CA ARG A 76 -42.87 -0.02 14.08
C ARG A 76 -41.58 -0.76 13.77
N ARG A 77 -41.65 -1.96 13.22
CA ARG A 77 -40.47 -2.72 12.78
C ARG A 77 -39.64 -1.93 11.76
N ALA A 78 -40.28 -1.33 10.76
CA ALA A 78 -39.64 -0.44 9.79
C ALA A 78 -38.94 0.75 10.46
N THR A 79 -39.58 1.43 11.42
CA THR A 79 -38.95 2.55 12.13
C THR A 79 -37.72 2.12 12.93
N VAL A 80 -37.73 0.92 13.52
CA VAL A 80 -36.55 0.36 14.20
C VAL A 80 -35.45 0.04 13.19
N PHE A 81 -35.79 -0.56 12.04
CA PHE A 81 -34.82 -0.77 10.96
C PHE A 81 -34.19 0.54 10.48
N LEU A 82 -34.98 1.61 10.31
CA LEU A 82 -34.47 2.93 9.93
C LEU A 82 -33.56 3.53 11.01
N ALA A 83 -33.93 3.41 12.29
CA ALA A 83 -33.10 3.85 13.42
C ALA A 83 -31.76 3.09 13.51
N MET A 84 -31.73 1.83 13.07
CA MET A 84 -30.50 1.04 12.94
C MET A 84 -29.71 1.31 11.65
N GLY A 85 -30.19 2.18 10.75
CA GLY A 85 -29.59 2.39 9.43
C GLY A 85 -29.80 1.24 8.44
N LYS A 86 -30.69 0.28 8.73
CA LYS A 86 -31.01 -0.89 7.89
C LYS A 86 -32.12 -0.57 6.88
N SER A 87 -31.85 0.37 5.99
CA SER A 87 -32.80 0.85 4.96
C SER A 87 -33.38 -0.24 4.06
N LYS A 88 -32.55 -1.20 3.64
CA LYS A 88 -32.98 -2.34 2.81
C LYS A 88 -34.10 -3.17 3.44
N SER A 89 -34.03 -3.39 4.76
CA SER A 89 -35.02 -4.17 5.49
C SER A 89 -36.30 -3.37 5.80
N ALA A 90 -36.19 -2.04 5.89
CA ALA A 90 -37.35 -1.16 6.16
C ALA A 90 -38.29 -0.99 4.97
N LEU A 91 -37.76 -0.97 3.73
CA LEU A 91 -38.56 -0.75 2.52
C LEU A 91 -39.71 -1.74 2.30
N PRO A 92 -39.51 -3.08 2.43
CA PRO A 92 -40.60 -4.04 2.28
C PRO A 92 -41.66 -3.87 3.38
N ASP A 93 -41.25 -3.59 4.62
CA ASP A 93 -42.18 -3.34 5.73
C ASP A 93 -43.03 -2.09 5.48
N LEU A 94 -42.42 -0.98 5.03
CA LEU A 94 -43.17 0.23 4.69
C LEU A 94 -44.14 0.00 3.52
N SER A 95 -43.73 -0.77 2.52
CA SER A 95 -44.61 -1.12 1.40
C SER A 95 -45.79 -1.98 1.87
N ARG A 96 -45.55 -2.94 2.77
CA ARG A 96 -46.61 -3.75 3.37
C ARG A 96 -47.59 -2.92 4.21
N VAL A 97 -47.10 -1.90 4.92
CA VAL A 97 -47.96 -0.95 5.64
C VAL A 97 -48.89 -0.22 4.68
N ILE A 98 -48.37 0.25 3.54
CA ILE A 98 -49.14 0.99 2.53
C ILE A 98 -50.16 0.08 1.84
N GLU A 99 -49.83 -1.20 1.63
CA GLU A 99 -50.78 -2.20 1.12
C GLU A 99 -51.93 -2.46 2.11
N LEU A 100 -51.61 -2.66 3.40
CA LEU A 100 -52.60 -2.95 4.44
C LEU A 100 -53.44 -1.72 4.81
N LYS A 101 -52.84 -0.53 4.78
CA LYS A 101 -53.51 0.73 5.11
C LYS A 101 -53.06 1.86 4.17
N PRO A 102 -53.73 2.02 3.01
CA PRO A 102 -53.39 3.05 2.03
C PRO A 102 -53.49 4.49 2.57
N ASP A 103 -54.36 4.75 3.54
CA ASP A 103 -54.58 6.09 4.11
C ASP A 103 -53.50 6.51 5.11
N PHE A 104 -52.56 5.62 5.45
CA PHE A 104 -51.52 5.94 6.42
C PHE A 104 -50.36 6.71 5.76
N THR A 105 -50.54 8.03 5.67
CA THR A 105 -49.62 8.98 5.02
C THR A 105 -48.21 8.94 5.57
N SER A 106 -48.03 8.77 6.88
CA SER A 106 -46.71 8.77 7.51
C SER A 106 -45.81 7.64 6.98
N ALA A 107 -46.34 6.43 6.76
CA ALA A 107 -45.55 5.34 6.16
C ALA A 107 -45.17 5.63 4.71
N ARG A 108 -46.07 6.25 3.94
CA ARG A 108 -45.80 6.66 2.56
C ARG A 108 -44.74 7.77 2.48
N LEU A 109 -44.78 8.73 3.39
CA LEU A 109 -43.75 9.77 3.51
C LEU A 109 -42.38 9.15 3.84
N GLN A 110 -42.33 8.22 4.80
CA GLN A 110 -41.08 7.51 5.14
C GLN A 110 -40.56 6.67 3.98
N ARG A 111 -41.45 6.02 3.21
CA ARG A 111 -41.04 5.27 2.01
C ARG A 111 -40.50 6.19 0.92
N GLY A 112 -41.16 7.32 0.65
CA GLY A 112 -40.68 8.34 -0.28
C GLY A 112 -39.27 8.84 0.08
N ASN A 113 -39.04 9.17 1.36
CA ASN A 113 -37.71 9.57 1.86
C ASN A 113 -36.64 8.49 1.65
N LEU A 114 -37.01 7.21 1.85
CA LEU A 114 -36.13 6.07 1.66
C LEU A 114 -35.79 5.85 0.18
N LEU A 115 -36.79 5.96 -0.70
CA LEU A 115 -36.65 5.84 -2.14
C LEU A 115 -35.78 6.97 -2.71
N LEU A 116 -35.98 8.21 -2.24
CA LEU A 116 -35.14 9.36 -2.61
C LEU A 116 -33.67 9.09 -2.26
N LYS A 117 -33.37 8.61 -1.05
CA LYS A 117 -31.99 8.24 -0.65
C LYS A 117 -31.39 7.13 -1.52
N GLN A 118 -32.22 6.25 -2.09
CA GLN A 118 -31.79 5.19 -3.01
C GLN A 118 -31.65 5.67 -4.47
N GLY A 119 -31.96 6.93 -4.78
CA GLY A 119 -31.96 7.45 -6.15
C GLY A 119 -33.19 7.02 -6.98
N LYS A 120 -34.20 6.42 -6.36
CA LYS A 120 -35.46 6.01 -7.03
C LYS A 120 -36.43 7.19 -7.11
N LEU A 121 -36.04 8.21 -7.87
CA LEU A 121 -36.69 9.52 -7.89
C LEU A 121 -38.17 9.45 -8.29
N ASP A 122 -38.51 8.77 -9.39
CA ASP A 122 -39.89 8.67 -9.87
C ASP A 122 -40.83 7.97 -8.86
N GLU A 123 -40.35 6.90 -8.23
CA GLU A 123 -41.11 6.19 -7.18
C GLU A 123 -41.29 7.09 -5.95
N ALA A 124 -40.25 7.82 -5.54
CA ALA A 124 -40.29 8.74 -4.42
C ALA A 124 -41.27 9.89 -4.65
N GLU A 125 -41.23 10.52 -5.83
CA GLU A 125 -42.17 11.58 -6.21
C GLU A 125 -43.61 11.10 -6.24
N SER A 126 -43.86 9.90 -6.75
CA SER A 126 -45.19 9.29 -6.75
C SER A 126 -45.74 9.18 -5.33
N ASP A 127 -44.89 8.78 -4.37
CA ASP A 127 -45.26 8.69 -2.97
C ASP A 127 -45.51 10.06 -2.33
N PHE A 128 -44.62 11.05 -2.54
CA PHE A 128 -44.81 12.40 -2.02
C PHE A 128 -46.08 13.06 -2.59
N LYS A 129 -46.33 12.93 -3.90
CA LYS A 129 -47.55 13.43 -4.55
C LYS A 129 -48.81 12.77 -3.99
N LYS A 130 -48.77 11.48 -3.64
CA LYS A 130 -49.89 10.78 -2.99
C LYS A 130 -50.10 11.23 -1.55
N VAL A 131 -49.03 11.53 -0.80
CA VAL A 131 -49.14 12.11 0.56
C VAL A 131 -49.88 13.44 0.50
N LEU A 132 -49.50 14.33 -0.43
CA LEU A 132 -50.14 15.64 -0.61
C LEU A 132 -51.64 15.54 -0.99
N LYS A 133 -52.05 14.44 -1.63
CA LYS A 133 -53.45 14.18 -2.00
C LYS A 133 -54.29 13.53 -0.89
N SER A 134 -53.68 13.06 0.19
CA SER A 134 -54.33 12.20 1.21
C SER A 134 -54.60 12.92 2.55
N ASN A 135 -54.93 14.22 2.50
CA ASN A 135 -55.14 15.08 3.69
C ASN A 135 -53.99 15.00 4.72
N PRO A 136 -52.76 15.41 4.34
CA PRO A 136 -51.62 15.37 5.24
C PRO A 136 -51.77 16.35 6.40
N THR A 137 -51.04 16.11 7.49
CA THR A 137 -50.83 17.18 8.50
C THR A 137 -49.97 18.31 7.90
N ASN A 138 -50.09 19.54 8.39
CA ASN A 138 -49.27 20.67 7.91
C ASN A 138 -47.75 20.36 7.89
N LYS A 139 -47.27 19.58 8.87
CA LYS A 139 -45.88 19.11 8.92
C LYS A 139 -45.56 18.13 7.78
N GLU A 140 -46.41 17.13 7.56
CA GLU A 140 -46.24 16.15 6.49
C GLU A 140 -46.34 16.80 5.10
N GLU A 141 -47.22 17.80 4.95
CA GLU A 141 -47.36 18.58 3.72
C GLU A 141 -46.08 19.36 3.40
N MET A 142 -45.56 20.12 4.37
CA MET A 142 -44.32 20.88 4.21
C MET A 142 -43.12 19.96 3.93
N GLU A 143 -43.03 18.81 4.61
CA GLU A 143 -41.98 17.82 4.38
C GLU A 143 -42.09 17.22 2.97
N ALA A 144 -43.27 16.73 2.58
CA ALA A 144 -43.48 16.15 1.26
C ALA A 144 -43.19 17.15 0.13
N GLN A 145 -43.61 18.42 0.27
CA GLN A 145 -43.33 19.45 -0.71
C GLN A 145 -41.83 19.76 -0.82
N SER A 146 -41.12 19.85 0.32
CA SER A 146 -39.67 20.09 0.34
C SER A 146 -38.89 18.93 -0.28
N GLN A 147 -39.32 17.68 -0.06
CA GLN A 147 -38.65 16.52 -0.65
C GLN A 147 -38.95 16.40 -2.15
N LEU A 148 -40.15 16.80 -2.59
CA LEU A 148 -40.51 16.83 -4.00
C LEU A 148 -39.68 17.84 -4.79
N THR A 149 -39.47 19.05 -4.24
CA THR A 149 -38.59 20.04 -4.90
C THR A 149 -37.14 19.56 -4.99
N LYS A 150 -36.65 18.87 -3.96
CA LYS A 150 -35.31 18.27 -3.98
C LYS A 150 -35.23 17.14 -5.01
N SER A 151 -36.25 16.29 -5.10
CA SER A 151 -36.30 15.21 -6.09
C SER A 151 -36.22 15.74 -7.52
N ASP A 152 -36.98 16.79 -7.85
CA ASP A 152 -36.96 17.42 -9.19
C ASP A 152 -35.58 18.02 -9.51
N GLU A 153 -34.93 18.68 -8.54
CA GLU A 153 -33.57 19.19 -8.69
C GLU A 153 -32.57 18.05 -8.96
N ILE A 154 -32.60 16.98 -8.16
CA ILE A 154 -31.73 15.82 -8.34
C ILE A 154 -32.00 15.13 -9.68
N GLN A 155 -33.26 15.02 -10.12
CA GLN A 155 -33.60 14.39 -11.40
C GLN A 155 -32.98 15.16 -12.58
N ARG A 156 -33.01 16.50 -12.52
CA ARG A 156 -32.33 17.34 -13.51
C ARG A 156 -30.81 17.16 -13.47
N LEU A 157 -30.22 17.12 -12.27
CA LEU A 157 -28.77 16.90 -12.11
C LEU A 157 -28.31 15.55 -12.63
N VAL A 158 -29.07 14.48 -12.38
CA VAL A 158 -28.81 13.14 -12.93
C VAL A 158 -28.86 13.17 -14.47
N ALA A 159 -29.88 13.81 -15.06
CA ALA A 159 -29.96 13.94 -16.52
C ALA A 159 -28.79 14.73 -17.12
N LEU A 160 -28.35 15.80 -16.45
CA LEU A 160 -27.16 16.57 -16.84
C LEU A 160 -25.89 15.71 -16.72
N ALA A 161 -25.72 14.96 -15.62
CA ALA A 161 -24.60 14.05 -15.43
C ALA A 161 -24.51 13.00 -16.54
N HIS A 162 -25.63 12.39 -16.92
CA HIS A 162 -25.70 11.47 -18.05
C HIS A 162 -25.30 12.13 -19.38
N SER A 163 -25.74 13.37 -19.62
CA SER A 163 -25.35 14.12 -20.82
C SER A 163 -23.86 14.44 -20.84
N SER A 164 -23.31 14.92 -19.72
CA SER A 164 -21.87 15.21 -19.56
C SER A 164 -21.04 13.95 -19.76
N PHE A 165 -21.47 12.83 -19.16
CA PHE A 165 -20.83 11.53 -19.31
C PHE A 165 -20.81 11.05 -20.76
N SER A 166 -21.94 11.17 -21.47
CA SER A 166 -22.05 10.78 -22.89
C SER A 166 -21.18 11.66 -23.80
N ASN A 167 -20.99 12.93 -23.42
CA ASN A 167 -20.10 13.87 -24.10
C ASN A 167 -18.62 13.70 -23.71
N GLN A 168 -18.29 12.68 -22.90
CA GLN A 168 -16.94 12.40 -22.37
C GLN A 168 -16.36 13.51 -21.47
N ASP A 169 -17.21 14.42 -20.96
CA ASP A 169 -16.83 15.39 -19.94
C ASP A 169 -16.98 14.75 -18.56
N TYR A 170 -16.03 13.89 -18.23
CA TYR A 170 -16.03 13.11 -17.00
C TYR A 170 -15.82 13.97 -15.75
N MET A 171 -15.13 15.10 -15.87
CA MET A 171 -14.89 16.02 -14.76
C MET A 171 -16.19 16.69 -14.32
N THR A 172 -16.94 17.27 -15.27
CA THR A 172 -18.25 17.87 -14.99
C THR A 172 -19.26 16.82 -14.54
N ALA A 173 -19.28 15.64 -15.18
CA ALA A 173 -20.15 14.54 -14.76
C ALA A 173 -19.88 14.09 -13.32
N ALA A 174 -18.62 13.94 -12.92
CA ALA A 174 -18.26 13.57 -11.56
C ALA A 174 -18.71 14.62 -10.53
N ALA A 175 -18.51 15.91 -10.81
CA ALA A 175 -18.94 17.00 -9.92
C ALA A 175 -20.47 17.07 -9.78
N GLN A 176 -21.21 16.83 -10.86
CA GLN A 176 -22.67 16.72 -10.82
C GLN A 176 -23.10 15.52 -9.97
N LEU A 177 -22.47 14.36 -10.16
CA LEU A 177 -22.75 13.15 -9.38
C LEU A 177 -22.37 13.29 -7.90
N ASP A 178 -21.37 14.11 -7.56
CA ASP A 178 -21.05 14.43 -6.17
C ASP A 178 -22.26 15.01 -5.44
N THR A 179 -22.89 16.04 -6.02
CA THR A 179 -24.10 16.66 -5.46
C THR A 179 -25.28 15.70 -5.39
N VAL A 180 -25.40 14.80 -6.38
CA VAL A 180 -26.44 13.76 -6.38
C VAL A 180 -26.25 12.80 -5.22
N ILE A 181 -25.02 12.34 -4.98
CA ILE A 181 -24.71 11.34 -3.95
C ILE A 181 -24.76 11.92 -2.53
N GLU A 182 -24.57 13.23 -2.36
CA GLU A 182 -24.80 13.90 -1.07
C GLU A 182 -26.26 13.76 -0.60
N THR A 183 -27.21 13.83 -1.53
CA THR A 183 -28.64 13.64 -1.24
C THR A 183 -29.03 12.15 -1.31
N CYS A 184 -28.64 11.49 -2.39
CA CYS A 184 -28.95 10.09 -2.70
C CYS A 184 -27.81 9.18 -2.23
N VAL A 185 -27.58 9.16 -0.92
CA VAL A 185 -26.44 8.46 -0.30
C VAL A 185 -26.38 6.96 -0.60
N TRP A 186 -27.49 6.32 -0.98
CA TRP A 186 -27.60 4.89 -1.28
C TRP A 186 -27.87 4.59 -2.75
N ASP A 187 -27.74 5.59 -3.63
CA ASP A 187 -27.83 5.36 -5.07
C ASP A 187 -26.58 4.65 -5.59
N VAL A 188 -26.76 3.39 -5.96
CA VAL A 188 -25.70 2.53 -6.50
C VAL A 188 -25.35 2.96 -7.92
N THR A 189 -26.33 3.38 -8.72
CA THR A 189 -26.15 3.68 -10.14
C THR A 189 -25.33 4.95 -10.34
N SER A 190 -25.64 6.01 -9.60
CA SER A 190 -24.85 7.25 -9.61
C SER A 190 -23.42 7.03 -9.11
N ARG A 191 -23.23 6.20 -8.06
CA ARG A 191 -21.89 5.84 -7.56
C ARG A 191 -21.08 5.06 -8.59
N GLU A 192 -21.70 4.09 -9.28
CA GLU A 192 -21.03 3.34 -10.34
C GLU A 192 -20.66 4.21 -11.55
N MET A 193 -21.53 5.15 -11.92
CA MET A 193 -21.24 6.11 -12.98
C MET A 193 -20.08 7.04 -12.59
N ARG A 194 -20.07 7.53 -11.34
CA ARG A 194 -18.99 8.38 -10.85
C ARG A 194 -17.67 7.62 -10.76
N ALA A 195 -17.71 6.36 -10.34
CA ALA A 195 -16.55 5.48 -10.40
C ALA A 195 -16.02 5.32 -11.83
N GLU A 196 -16.91 5.17 -12.81
CA GLU A 196 -16.51 5.12 -14.23
C GLU A 196 -15.87 6.42 -14.68
N CYS A 197 -16.41 7.59 -14.31
CA CYS A 197 -15.75 8.88 -14.56
C CYS A 197 -14.33 8.89 -13.99
N PHE A 198 -14.14 8.46 -12.75
CA PHE A 198 -12.82 8.41 -12.12
C PHE A 198 -11.85 7.46 -12.83
N ILE A 199 -12.33 6.31 -13.32
CA ILE A 199 -11.52 5.38 -14.13
C ILE A 199 -11.04 6.08 -15.41
N GLN A 200 -11.93 6.77 -16.13
CA GLN A 200 -11.59 7.48 -17.36
C GLN A 200 -10.63 8.66 -17.11
N MET A 201 -10.71 9.29 -15.94
CA MET A 201 -9.78 10.35 -15.51
C MET A 201 -8.44 9.81 -14.95
N GLY A 202 -8.29 8.48 -14.79
CA GLY A 202 -7.11 7.86 -14.20
C GLY A 202 -7.05 7.92 -12.66
N GLU A 203 -8.10 8.40 -12.00
CA GLU A 203 -8.19 8.53 -10.54
C GLU A 203 -8.67 7.23 -9.87
N MET A 204 -7.87 6.17 -10.01
CA MET A 204 -8.22 4.82 -9.56
C MET A 204 -8.59 4.72 -8.08
N GLY A 205 -7.94 5.50 -7.20
CA GLY A 205 -8.22 5.51 -5.76
C GLY A 205 -9.65 5.95 -5.43
N LYS A 206 -10.17 6.98 -6.12
CA LYS A 206 -11.55 7.45 -5.94
C LYS A 206 -12.55 6.44 -6.49
N ALA A 207 -12.25 5.85 -7.65
CA ALA A 207 -13.07 4.79 -8.24
C ALA A 207 -13.23 3.57 -7.31
N ILE A 208 -12.14 3.13 -6.66
CA ILE A 208 -12.18 2.03 -5.69
C ILE A 208 -13.13 2.35 -4.53
N SER A 209 -13.08 3.58 -4.00
CA SER A 209 -13.94 4.01 -2.90
C SER A 209 -15.42 3.88 -3.26
N ASP A 210 -15.79 4.35 -4.45
CA ASP A 210 -17.18 4.30 -4.92
C ASP A 210 -17.66 2.88 -5.21
N LEU A 211 -16.86 2.06 -5.88
CA LEU A 211 -17.21 0.67 -6.16
C LEU A 211 -17.29 -0.18 -4.89
N LYS A 212 -16.45 0.07 -3.89
CA LYS A 212 -16.56 -0.58 -2.56
C LYS A 212 -17.83 -0.17 -1.83
N ALA A 213 -18.26 1.08 -1.96
CA ALA A 213 -19.52 1.50 -1.40
C ALA A 213 -20.71 0.89 -2.16
N ALA A 214 -20.66 0.86 -3.49
CA ALA A 214 -21.67 0.26 -4.36
C ALA A 214 -21.85 -1.24 -4.09
N SER A 215 -20.77 -2.00 -3.93
CA SER A 215 -20.82 -3.45 -3.60
C SER A 215 -21.37 -3.72 -2.19
N LYS A 216 -21.16 -2.83 -1.22
CA LYS A 216 -21.84 -2.94 0.10
C LYS A 216 -23.35 -2.66 -0.01
N LEU A 217 -23.72 -1.71 -0.87
CA LEU A 217 -25.10 -1.31 -1.10
C LEU A 217 -25.87 -2.30 -1.98
N LYS A 218 -25.22 -3.09 -2.84
CA LYS A 218 -25.87 -4.11 -3.66
C LYS A 218 -25.15 -5.46 -3.49
N SER A 219 -25.85 -6.42 -2.88
CA SER A 219 -25.27 -7.74 -2.54
C SER A 219 -25.02 -8.63 -3.76
N ASP A 220 -25.76 -8.41 -4.85
CA ASP A 220 -25.69 -9.13 -6.12
C ASP A 220 -24.99 -8.29 -7.19
N ASN A 221 -23.82 -7.72 -6.84
CA ASN A 221 -23.09 -6.83 -7.74
C ASN A 221 -21.82 -7.45 -8.31
N THR A 222 -21.98 -8.52 -9.10
CA THR A 222 -20.90 -9.19 -9.82
C THR A 222 -20.05 -8.20 -10.66
N PRO A 223 -20.64 -7.24 -11.43
CA PRO A 223 -19.86 -6.29 -12.21
C PRO A 223 -18.95 -5.38 -11.38
N ALA A 224 -19.40 -4.91 -10.21
CA ALA A 224 -18.57 -4.05 -9.36
C ALA A 224 -17.35 -4.78 -8.81
N PHE A 225 -17.50 -6.05 -8.38
CA PHE A 225 -16.36 -6.87 -7.93
C PHE A 225 -15.36 -7.14 -9.06
N TYR A 226 -15.85 -7.40 -10.28
CA TYR A 226 -14.98 -7.54 -11.45
C TYR A 226 -14.20 -6.26 -11.75
N LYS A 227 -14.87 -5.09 -11.76
CA LYS A 227 -14.23 -3.79 -11.96
C LYS A 227 -13.19 -3.50 -10.87
N LEU A 228 -13.54 -3.71 -9.58
CA LEU A 228 -12.60 -3.56 -8.46
C LEU A 228 -11.36 -4.43 -8.62
N SER A 229 -11.55 -5.71 -8.94
CA SER A 229 -10.45 -6.64 -9.16
C SER A 229 -9.55 -6.21 -10.31
N THR A 230 -10.13 -5.68 -11.39
CA THR A 230 -9.40 -5.20 -12.56
C THR A 230 -8.59 -3.94 -12.22
N ILE A 231 -9.16 -3.00 -11.46
CA ILE A 231 -8.43 -1.81 -11.02
C ILE A 231 -7.25 -2.20 -10.13
N TYR A 232 -7.46 -3.06 -9.14
CA TYR A 232 -6.37 -3.56 -8.29
C TYR A 232 -5.29 -4.27 -9.10
N TYR A 233 -5.68 -5.06 -10.10
CA TYR A 233 -4.73 -5.72 -11.00
C TYR A 233 -3.85 -4.71 -11.74
N ASN A 234 -4.45 -3.67 -12.30
CA ASN A 234 -3.73 -2.63 -13.05
C ASN A 234 -2.83 -1.76 -12.15
N LEU A 235 -3.20 -1.61 -10.88
CA LEU A 235 -2.37 -0.95 -9.86
C LEU A 235 -1.23 -1.84 -9.33
N GLY A 236 -1.22 -3.13 -9.67
CA GLY A 236 -0.22 -4.09 -9.19
C GLY A 236 -0.59 -4.81 -7.90
N ASP A 237 -1.71 -4.46 -7.27
CA ASP A 237 -2.22 -5.08 -6.04
C ASP A 237 -2.85 -6.46 -6.34
N HIS A 238 -2.00 -7.43 -6.69
CA HIS A 238 -2.41 -8.77 -7.09
C HIS A 238 -3.19 -9.52 -5.99
N GLU A 239 -2.88 -9.29 -4.71
CA GLU A 239 -3.57 -9.93 -3.59
C GLU A 239 -5.02 -9.44 -3.43
N MET A 240 -5.20 -8.11 -3.46
CA MET A 240 -6.53 -7.51 -3.41
C MET A 240 -7.33 -7.87 -4.65
N SER A 241 -6.70 -7.82 -5.82
CA SER A 241 -7.31 -8.27 -7.08
C SER A 241 -7.85 -9.70 -6.97
N LEU A 242 -7.06 -10.63 -6.41
CA LEU A 242 -7.45 -12.03 -6.23
C LEU A 242 -8.61 -12.19 -5.25
N ASN A 243 -8.66 -11.39 -4.18
CA ASN A 243 -9.73 -11.43 -3.21
C ASN A 243 -11.06 -10.92 -3.79
N GLU A 244 -11.04 -9.80 -4.51
CA GLU A 244 -12.25 -9.23 -5.11
C GLU A 244 -12.83 -10.13 -6.22
N VAL A 245 -11.98 -10.77 -7.04
CA VAL A 245 -12.48 -11.71 -8.08
C VAL A 245 -13.01 -13.03 -7.47
N ARG A 246 -12.53 -13.43 -6.29
CA ARG A 246 -13.13 -14.55 -5.54
C ARG A 246 -14.54 -14.21 -5.08
N GLU A 247 -14.76 -13.01 -4.56
CA GLU A 247 -16.12 -12.56 -4.19
C GLU A 247 -17.01 -12.45 -5.44
N CYS A 248 -16.48 -12.03 -6.59
CA CYS A 248 -17.22 -12.09 -7.86
C CYS A 248 -17.70 -13.52 -8.19
N LEU A 249 -16.81 -14.51 -8.14
CA LEU A 249 -17.13 -15.91 -8.45
C LEU A 249 -17.98 -16.59 -7.38
N LYS A 250 -18.00 -16.06 -6.17
CA LYS A 250 -18.88 -16.52 -5.09
C LYS A 250 -20.33 -16.09 -5.34
N LEU A 251 -20.53 -14.93 -5.97
CA LEU A 251 -21.86 -14.46 -6.39
C LEU A 251 -22.32 -15.18 -7.66
N ASP A 252 -21.44 -15.33 -8.64
CA ASP A 252 -21.71 -16.01 -9.91
C ASP A 252 -20.54 -16.92 -10.31
N PRO A 253 -20.62 -18.24 -10.00
CA PRO A 253 -19.58 -19.20 -10.33
C PRO A 253 -19.34 -19.39 -11.84
N ASP A 254 -20.35 -19.11 -12.66
CA ASP A 254 -20.32 -19.31 -14.11
C ASP A 254 -19.92 -18.03 -14.87
N HIS A 255 -19.55 -16.96 -14.14
CA HIS A 255 -19.17 -15.70 -14.76
C HIS A 255 -17.85 -15.80 -15.54
N LYS A 256 -17.95 -15.88 -16.87
CA LYS A 256 -16.81 -16.12 -17.78
C LYS A 256 -15.66 -15.12 -17.60
N GLN A 257 -15.97 -13.83 -17.45
CA GLN A 257 -14.95 -12.78 -17.33
C GLN A 257 -14.20 -12.90 -15.99
N CYS A 258 -14.91 -13.01 -14.86
CA CYS A 258 -14.27 -13.22 -13.56
C CYS A 258 -13.49 -14.53 -13.50
N TYR A 259 -13.97 -15.60 -14.13
CA TYR A 259 -13.25 -16.87 -14.11
C TYR A 259 -11.95 -16.81 -14.92
N SER A 260 -11.97 -16.17 -16.09
CA SER A 260 -10.77 -15.92 -16.88
C SER A 260 -9.76 -15.06 -16.12
N HIS A 261 -10.23 -13.94 -15.53
CA HIS A 261 -9.40 -13.04 -14.74
C HIS A 261 -8.82 -13.74 -13.50
N TYR A 262 -9.64 -14.49 -12.77
CA TYR A 262 -9.21 -15.29 -11.62
C TYR A 262 -8.07 -16.24 -11.95
N LYS A 263 -8.12 -16.94 -13.10
CA LYS A 263 -7.03 -17.84 -13.51
C LYS A 263 -5.72 -17.08 -13.71
N GLN A 264 -5.78 -15.93 -14.37
CA GLN A 264 -4.63 -15.07 -14.61
C GLN A 264 -4.05 -14.57 -13.28
N VAL A 265 -4.86 -13.90 -12.46
CA VAL A 265 -4.44 -13.33 -11.18
C VAL A 265 -3.93 -14.41 -10.23
N LYS A 266 -4.60 -15.57 -10.14
CA LYS A 266 -4.16 -16.68 -9.28
C LYS A 266 -2.79 -17.20 -9.68
N LYS A 267 -2.54 -17.36 -10.98
CA LYS A 267 -1.24 -17.82 -11.49
C LYS A 267 -0.15 -16.81 -11.15
N LEU A 268 -0.40 -15.53 -11.44
CA LEU A 268 0.52 -14.43 -11.18
C LEU A 268 0.84 -14.31 -9.68
N ASN A 269 -0.20 -14.26 -8.84
CA ASN A 269 -0.08 -14.17 -7.38
C ASN A 269 0.75 -15.34 -6.81
N LYS A 270 0.52 -16.57 -7.32
CA LYS A 270 1.30 -17.74 -6.89
C LYS A 270 2.77 -17.64 -7.28
N GLN A 271 3.08 -17.09 -8.46
CA GLN A 271 4.46 -16.88 -8.89
C GLN A 271 5.17 -15.84 -8.02
N ILE A 272 4.50 -14.71 -7.72
CA ILE A 272 5.05 -13.64 -6.88
C ILE A 272 5.25 -14.13 -5.44
N GLN A 273 4.24 -14.75 -4.82
CA GLN A 273 4.37 -15.29 -3.46
C GLN A 273 5.49 -16.33 -3.35
N SER A 274 5.56 -17.26 -4.33
CA SER A 274 6.66 -18.24 -4.37
C SER A 274 8.03 -17.59 -4.57
N ALA A 275 8.12 -16.46 -5.27
CA ALA A 275 9.38 -15.75 -5.45
C ALA A 275 9.83 -15.03 -4.17
N GLU A 276 8.90 -14.39 -3.45
CA GLU A 276 9.18 -13.77 -2.15
C GLU A 276 9.58 -14.82 -1.09
N GLU A 277 8.93 -15.99 -1.07
CA GLU A 277 9.33 -17.12 -0.21
C GLU A 277 10.77 -17.56 -0.51
N LEU A 278 11.16 -17.66 -1.78
CA LEU A 278 12.53 -18.02 -2.17
C LEU A 278 13.57 -16.95 -1.76
N ILE A 279 13.21 -15.67 -1.81
CA ILE A 279 14.07 -14.58 -1.30
C ILE A 279 14.27 -14.74 0.21
N GLN A 280 13.23 -15.06 0.97
CA GLN A 280 13.32 -15.30 2.41
C GLN A 280 14.20 -16.52 2.73
N GLU A 281 14.15 -17.56 1.89
CA GLU A 281 15.02 -18.74 1.95
C GLU A 281 16.45 -18.50 1.43
N GLN A 282 16.78 -17.27 0.99
CA GLN A 282 18.08 -16.89 0.39
C GLN A 282 18.40 -17.64 -0.92
N ARG A 283 17.39 -18.19 -1.59
CA ARG A 283 17.50 -18.90 -2.88
C ARG A 283 17.30 -17.93 -4.04
N TYR A 284 18.22 -16.98 -4.17
CA TYR A 284 18.07 -15.82 -5.05
C TYR A 284 17.98 -16.15 -6.54
N GLU A 285 18.77 -17.10 -7.05
CA GLU A 285 18.75 -17.46 -8.48
C GLU A 285 17.40 -18.04 -8.91
N GLU A 286 16.79 -18.85 -8.05
CA GLU A 286 15.46 -19.40 -8.28
C GLU A 286 14.38 -18.31 -8.21
N ALA A 287 14.52 -17.36 -7.27
CA ALA A 287 13.63 -16.21 -7.18
C ALA A 287 13.67 -15.35 -8.45
N VAL A 288 14.88 -15.08 -9.00
CA VAL A 288 15.06 -14.37 -10.27
C VAL A 288 14.30 -15.09 -11.39
N SER A 289 14.45 -16.41 -11.50
CA SER A 289 13.72 -17.20 -12.51
C SER A 289 12.19 -17.10 -12.36
N LYS A 290 11.68 -17.04 -11.13
CA LYS A 290 10.24 -16.84 -10.87
C LYS A 290 9.76 -15.46 -11.32
N TYR A 291 10.48 -14.38 -11.01
CA TYR A 291 10.11 -13.03 -11.44
C TYR A 291 10.23 -12.83 -12.94
N GLU A 292 11.22 -13.43 -13.61
CA GLU A 292 11.25 -13.48 -15.08
C GLU A 292 10.00 -14.20 -15.64
N GLY A 293 9.51 -15.22 -14.93
CA GLY A 293 8.25 -15.90 -15.23
C GLY A 293 7.00 -15.03 -14.98
N VAL A 294 7.03 -14.11 -14.01
CA VAL A 294 5.97 -13.12 -13.75
C VAL A 294 5.87 -12.17 -14.94
N MET A 295 6.99 -11.61 -15.41
CA MET A 295 7.03 -10.71 -16.58
C MET A 295 6.56 -11.39 -17.87
N LYS A 296 6.83 -12.70 -18.03
CA LYS A 296 6.30 -13.49 -19.16
C LYS A 296 4.81 -13.75 -19.06
N THR A 297 4.29 -13.88 -17.83
CA THR A 297 2.87 -14.17 -17.59
C THR A 297 2.01 -12.93 -17.71
N GLU A 298 2.54 -11.76 -17.32
CA GLU A 298 1.90 -10.47 -17.48
C GLU A 298 2.89 -9.43 -18.07
N PRO A 299 2.93 -9.30 -19.40
CA PRO A 299 3.81 -8.34 -20.06
C PRO A 299 3.16 -6.95 -20.27
N ASN A 300 1.84 -6.80 -20.11
CA ASN A 300 1.14 -5.59 -20.52
C ASN A 300 1.05 -4.55 -19.40
N VAL A 301 0.95 -5.00 -18.15
CA VAL A 301 0.83 -4.10 -17.00
C VAL A 301 2.22 -3.72 -16.50
N HIS A 302 2.60 -2.46 -16.73
CA HIS A 302 3.93 -1.92 -16.38
C HIS A 302 4.29 -2.13 -14.90
N HIS A 303 3.30 -2.03 -13.99
CA HIS A 303 3.55 -2.18 -12.56
C HIS A 303 4.15 -3.54 -12.19
N PHE A 304 3.68 -4.65 -12.79
CA PHE A 304 4.26 -5.97 -12.53
C PHE A 304 5.66 -6.12 -13.11
N SER A 305 5.92 -5.52 -14.28
CA SER A 305 7.27 -5.50 -14.86
C SER A 305 8.24 -4.71 -13.96
N HIS A 306 7.82 -3.55 -13.46
CA HIS A 306 8.62 -2.72 -12.56
C HIS A 306 8.92 -3.46 -11.26
N LEU A 307 7.88 -3.98 -10.59
CA LEU A 307 8.01 -4.80 -9.39
C LEU A 307 8.96 -5.97 -9.60
N ALA A 308 8.79 -6.74 -10.68
CA ALA A 308 9.65 -7.87 -10.98
C ALA A 308 11.12 -7.45 -11.15
N LYS A 309 11.41 -6.37 -11.88
CA LYS A 309 12.78 -5.87 -12.07
C LYS A 309 13.40 -5.37 -10.77
N GLU A 310 12.64 -4.68 -9.92
CA GLU A 310 13.09 -4.25 -8.59
C GLU A 310 13.51 -5.47 -7.74
N ARG A 311 12.66 -6.49 -7.65
CA ARG A 311 12.96 -7.71 -6.87
C ARG A 311 14.07 -8.54 -7.49
N ILE A 312 14.21 -8.57 -8.83
CA ILE A 312 15.34 -9.22 -9.53
C ILE A 312 16.65 -8.48 -9.22
N CYS A 313 16.66 -7.14 -9.25
CA CYS A 313 17.82 -6.33 -8.87
C CYS A 313 18.29 -6.69 -7.46
N HIS A 314 17.37 -6.72 -6.49
CA HIS A 314 17.64 -7.12 -5.13
C HIS A 314 18.25 -8.53 -5.04
N ALA A 315 17.57 -9.52 -5.64
CA ALA A 315 18.02 -10.91 -5.60
C ALA A 315 19.40 -11.10 -6.27
N LEU A 316 19.67 -10.44 -7.40
CA LEU A 316 20.98 -10.53 -8.08
C LEU A 316 22.11 -9.90 -7.27
N SER A 317 21.85 -8.78 -6.59
CA SER A 317 22.83 -8.13 -5.71
C SER A 317 23.22 -9.03 -4.55
N GLN A 318 22.22 -9.66 -3.90
CA GLN A 318 22.45 -10.63 -2.82
C GLN A 318 23.08 -11.95 -3.30
N ALA A 319 22.82 -12.37 -4.54
CA ALA A 319 23.44 -13.53 -5.18
C ALA A 319 24.90 -13.30 -5.62
N GLN A 320 25.46 -12.11 -5.41
CA GLN A 320 26.79 -11.70 -5.87
C GLN A 320 26.96 -11.72 -7.40
N GLN A 321 25.86 -11.57 -8.16
CA GLN A 321 25.89 -11.45 -9.62
C GLN A 321 25.94 -9.97 -10.03
N ALA A 322 27.01 -9.28 -9.62
CA ALA A 322 27.11 -7.82 -9.63
C ALA A 322 26.88 -7.17 -11.00
N SER A 323 27.59 -7.61 -12.05
CA SER A 323 27.39 -7.10 -13.42
C SER A 323 25.93 -7.13 -13.92
N ARG A 324 25.20 -8.25 -13.69
CA ARG A 324 23.78 -8.35 -14.04
C ARG A 324 22.91 -7.46 -13.15
N ALA A 325 23.21 -7.42 -11.85
CA ALA A 325 22.50 -6.56 -10.90
C ALA A 325 22.58 -5.09 -11.34
N VAL A 326 23.77 -4.56 -11.63
CA VAL A 326 23.96 -3.18 -12.08
C VAL A 326 23.11 -2.86 -13.32
N SER A 327 23.05 -3.76 -14.31
CA SER A 327 22.23 -3.57 -15.50
C SER A 327 20.74 -3.45 -15.15
N VAL A 328 20.19 -4.42 -14.41
CA VAL A 328 18.75 -4.45 -14.08
C VAL A 328 18.37 -3.31 -13.15
N CYS A 329 19.15 -3.05 -12.10
CA CYS A 329 18.90 -1.94 -11.18
C CYS A 329 18.93 -0.59 -11.91
N SER A 330 19.83 -0.42 -12.88
CA SER A 330 19.90 0.80 -13.68
C SER A 330 18.69 1.00 -14.58
N GLU A 331 18.10 -0.07 -15.12
CA GLU A 331 16.83 0.03 -15.85
C GLU A 331 15.69 0.48 -14.93
N VAL A 332 15.63 0.01 -13.69
CA VAL A 332 14.59 0.43 -12.72
C VAL A 332 14.77 1.90 -12.35
N LEU A 333 16.00 2.34 -12.09
CA LEU A 333 16.32 3.72 -11.74
C LEU A 333 16.15 4.71 -12.90
N GLN A 334 15.99 4.26 -14.15
CA GLN A 334 15.57 5.12 -15.25
C GLN A 334 14.11 5.55 -15.11
N SER A 335 13.24 4.68 -14.60
CA SER A 335 11.83 4.99 -14.36
C SER A 335 11.56 5.55 -12.98
N ASP A 336 12.33 5.13 -11.97
CA ASP A 336 12.16 5.53 -10.57
C ASP A 336 13.54 5.89 -9.97
N PRO A 337 14.09 7.08 -10.27
CA PRO A 337 15.45 7.47 -9.85
C PRO A 337 15.63 7.60 -8.33
N GLU A 338 14.52 7.73 -7.60
CA GLU A 338 14.49 8.00 -6.16
C GLU A 338 14.31 6.72 -5.33
N ASN A 339 14.23 5.55 -5.98
CA ASN A 339 14.02 4.28 -5.31
C ASN A 339 15.21 3.90 -4.41
N VAL A 340 15.04 4.14 -3.11
CA VAL A 340 16.08 3.93 -2.09
C VAL A 340 16.56 2.48 -2.03
N ASN A 341 15.66 1.50 -2.18
CA ASN A 341 16.02 0.09 -2.11
C ASN A 341 16.93 -0.30 -3.28
N VAL A 342 16.56 0.09 -4.50
CA VAL A 342 17.31 -0.20 -5.72
C VAL A 342 18.66 0.52 -5.73
N LEU A 343 18.73 1.76 -5.25
CA LEU A 343 20.00 2.49 -5.08
C LEU A 343 20.96 1.74 -4.14
N LYS A 344 20.44 1.21 -3.02
CA LYS A 344 21.24 0.41 -2.07
C LYS A 344 21.74 -0.89 -2.71
N ASP A 345 20.83 -1.64 -3.35
CA ASP A 345 21.18 -2.90 -4.01
C ASP A 345 22.20 -2.69 -5.14
N ARG A 346 22.08 -1.61 -5.93
CA ARG A 346 23.04 -1.26 -6.99
C ARG A 346 24.38 -0.80 -6.42
N ALA A 347 24.39 -0.03 -5.33
CA ALA A 347 25.61 0.38 -4.65
C ALA A 347 26.38 -0.83 -4.10
N GLU A 348 25.68 -1.83 -3.54
CA GLU A 348 26.28 -3.09 -3.11
C GLU A 348 26.90 -3.85 -4.30
N ALA A 349 26.22 -3.89 -5.44
CA ALA A 349 26.77 -4.48 -6.67
C ALA A 349 28.01 -3.72 -7.19
N TYR A 350 28.02 -2.38 -7.15
CA TYR A 350 29.20 -1.60 -7.51
C TYR A 350 30.39 -1.84 -6.59
N ILE A 351 30.16 -2.05 -5.29
CA ILE A 351 31.24 -2.44 -4.36
C ILE A 351 31.83 -3.79 -4.78
N GLN A 352 31.00 -4.75 -5.21
CA GLN A 352 31.47 -6.06 -5.68
C GLN A 352 32.30 -5.98 -6.97
N GLU A 353 32.00 -5.02 -7.86
CA GLU A 353 32.77 -4.73 -9.09
C GLU A 353 33.95 -3.74 -8.85
N GLU A 354 34.25 -3.41 -7.59
CA GLU A 354 35.29 -2.44 -7.20
C GLU A 354 35.08 -1.00 -7.75
N GLN A 355 33.86 -0.68 -8.19
CA GLN A 355 33.44 0.64 -8.68
C GLN A 355 32.99 1.54 -7.51
N TYR A 356 33.90 1.80 -6.56
CA TYR A 356 33.56 2.45 -5.30
C TYR A 356 33.01 3.88 -5.45
N GLU A 357 33.45 4.62 -6.47
CA GLU A 357 32.97 5.99 -6.71
C GLU A 357 31.49 6.02 -7.13
N ASP A 358 31.07 5.06 -7.96
CA ASP A 358 29.68 4.91 -8.36
C ASP A 358 28.82 4.44 -7.19
N ALA A 359 29.34 3.52 -6.36
CA ALA A 359 28.67 3.08 -5.12
C ALA A 359 28.41 4.23 -4.14
N ILE A 360 29.40 5.11 -3.93
CA ILE A 360 29.26 6.28 -3.05
C ILE A 360 28.18 7.23 -3.60
N ARG A 361 28.17 7.49 -4.92
CA ARG A 361 27.15 8.34 -5.56
C ARG A 361 25.72 7.81 -5.39
N ASP A 362 25.54 6.49 -5.48
CA ASP A 362 24.24 5.86 -5.24
C ASP A 362 23.82 5.99 -3.77
N PHE A 363 24.72 5.76 -2.81
CA PHE A 363 24.41 5.97 -1.39
C PHE A 363 24.13 7.44 -1.05
N GLU A 364 24.83 8.39 -1.67
CA GLU A 364 24.56 9.82 -1.50
C GLU A 364 23.17 10.20 -2.00
N THR A 365 22.77 9.65 -3.15
CA THR A 365 21.42 9.84 -3.68
C THR A 365 20.39 9.22 -2.73
N ALA A 366 20.60 7.97 -2.30
CA ALA A 366 19.72 7.29 -1.36
C ALA A 366 19.57 8.04 -0.02
N ALA A 367 20.66 8.63 0.49
CA ALA A 367 20.66 9.40 1.74
C ALA A 367 19.80 10.68 1.66
N LYS A 368 19.62 11.28 0.47
CA LYS A 368 18.77 12.47 0.29
C LYS A 368 17.28 12.14 0.43
N HIS A 369 16.88 10.91 0.08
CA HIS A 369 15.48 10.47 0.11
C HIS A 369 15.13 9.69 1.38
N SER A 370 16.11 9.29 2.18
CA SER A 370 15.90 8.58 3.45
C SER A 370 16.81 9.12 4.55
N GLU A 371 16.33 10.13 5.27
CA GLU A 371 17.05 10.69 6.40
C GLU A 371 17.24 9.63 7.51
N ASN A 372 18.49 9.46 7.95
CA ASN A 372 18.89 8.58 9.05
C ASN A 372 18.78 7.06 8.85
N ASP A 373 18.73 6.56 7.61
CA ASP A 373 18.91 5.11 7.39
C ASP A 373 20.35 4.69 7.74
N ARG A 374 20.46 3.84 8.76
CA ARG A 374 21.72 3.28 9.25
C ARG A 374 22.43 2.44 8.19
N GLN A 375 21.68 1.70 7.37
CA GLN A 375 22.26 0.85 6.32
C GLN A 375 22.96 1.67 5.25
N ILE A 376 22.39 2.83 4.87
CA ILE A 376 22.99 3.75 3.90
C ILE A 376 24.29 4.34 4.47
N LYS A 377 24.28 4.78 5.73
CA LYS A 377 25.48 5.33 6.40
C LYS A 377 26.60 4.28 6.49
N GLU A 378 26.29 3.07 6.97
CA GLU A 378 27.27 1.99 7.08
C GLU A 378 27.80 1.53 5.70
N GLY A 379 26.93 1.48 4.68
CA GLY A 379 27.30 1.17 3.30
C GLY A 379 28.22 2.22 2.69
N MET A 380 27.90 3.50 2.89
CA MET A 380 28.69 4.64 2.43
C MET A 380 30.08 4.68 3.08
N GLU A 381 30.16 4.53 4.41
CA GLU A 381 31.44 4.47 5.13
C GLU A 381 32.30 3.28 4.67
N ARG A 382 31.66 2.14 4.39
CA ARG A 382 32.33 0.95 3.85
C ARG A 382 32.90 1.24 2.45
N ALA A 383 32.11 1.83 1.56
CA ALA A 383 32.54 2.19 0.21
C ALA A 383 33.69 3.22 0.22
N GLN A 384 33.62 4.24 1.08
CA GLN A 384 34.69 5.24 1.26
C GLN A 384 35.98 4.62 1.79
N ARG A 385 35.88 3.70 2.76
CA ARG A 385 37.04 2.97 3.28
C ARG A 385 37.72 2.13 2.21
N LEU A 386 36.92 1.43 1.40
CA LEU A 386 37.42 0.62 0.28
C LEU A 386 38.03 1.48 -0.83
N LEU A 387 37.43 2.64 -1.14
CA LEU A 387 38.00 3.62 -2.07
C LEU A 387 39.35 4.16 -1.57
N LYS A 388 39.46 4.49 -0.28
CA LYS A 388 40.73 4.92 0.32
C LYS A 388 41.78 3.80 0.26
N GLN A 389 41.38 2.56 0.51
CA GLN A 389 42.26 1.40 0.41
C GLN A 389 42.72 1.13 -1.02
N SER A 390 41.86 1.31 -2.03
CA SER A 390 42.22 1.11 -3.44
C SER A 390 43.12 2.22 -3.98
N ARG A 391 42.97 3.45 -3.48
CA ARG A 391 43.84 4.59 -3.80
C ARG A 391 45.18 4.55 -3.08
N LYS A 392 45.30 3.80 -1.98
CA LYS A 392 46.55 3.70 -1.21
C LYS A 392 47.63 3.00 -2.05
N LYS A 393 48.67 3.74 -2.41
CA LYS A 393 49.81 3.20 -3.14
C LYS A 393 50.70 2.37 -2.21
N ASP A 394 51.02 1.14 -2.62
CA ASP A 394 52.04 0.34 -1.94
C ASP A 394 53.41 0.53 -2.64
N TYR A 395 54.21 1.46 -2.12
CA TYR A 395 55.53 1.79 -2.68
C TYR A 395 56.49 0.58 -2.73
N TYR A 396 56.39 -0.36 -1.78
CA TYR A 396 57.21 -1.57 -1.80
C TYR A 396 56.80 -2.50 -2.94
N LYS A 397 55.50 -2.63 -3.18
CA LYS A 397 54.94 -3.40 -4.32
C LYS A 397 55.28 -2.75 -5.66
N ILE A 398 55.24 -1.42 -5.76
CA ILE A 398 55.61 -0.66 -6.97
C ILE A 398 57.07 -0.92 -7.36
N LEU A 399 58.01 -0.91 -6.40
CA LEU A 399 59.43 -1.18 -6.66
C LEU A 399 59.80 -2.67 -6.63
N GLY A 400 58.88 -3.56 -6.25
CA GLY A 400 59.11 -5.00 -6.17
C GLY A 400 60.11 -5.42 -5.09
N VAL A 401 60.19 -4.67 -3.99
CA VAL A 401 61.14 -4.89 -2.89
C VAL A 401 60.42 -5.29 -1.60
N LYS A 402 61.08 -6.07 -0.74
CA LYS A 402 60.53 -6.44 0.57
C LYS A 402 60.53 -5.23 1.51
N ARG A 403 59.63 -5.19 2.50
CA ARG A 403 59.62 -4.14 3.54
C ARG A 403 60.94 -4.01 4.32
N THR A 404 61.70 -5.11 4.41
CA THR A 404 63.04 -5.14 5.03
C THR A 404 64.18 -4.69 4.12
N ALA A 405 63.89 -4.26 2.88
CA ALA A 405 64.92 -3.93 1.89
C ALA A 405 65.78 -2.74 2.35
N GLN A 406 67.10 -2.86 2.11
CA GLN A 406 68.04 -1.79 2.44
C GLN A 406 68.00 -0.68 1.37
N LYS A 407 68.41 0.54 1.74
CA LYS A 407 68.44 1.70 0.82
C LYS A 407 69.16 1.41 -0.51
N LYS A 408 70.24 0.64 -0.48
CA LYS A 408 71.00 0.23 -1.68
C LYS A 408 70.16 -0.65 -2.64
N GLU A 409 69.34 -1.55 -2.09
CA GLU A 409 68.49 -2.45 -2.86
C GLU A 409 67.32 -1.70 -3.51
N ILE A 410 66.74 -0.74 -2.77
CA ILE A 410 65.67 0.14 -3.26
C ILE A 410 66.16 0.99 -4.45
N ILE A 411 67.35 1.58 -4.34
CA ILE A 411 67.96 2.38 -5.43
C ILE A 411 68.27 1.49 -6.64
N LYS A 412 68.72 0.24 -6.42
CA LYS A 412 68.98 -0.72 -7.50
C LYS A 412 67.69 -1.11 -8.23
N ALA A 413 66.62 -1.37 -7.49
CA ALA A 413 65.29 -1.68 -8.06
C ALA A 413 64.72 -0.49 -8.84
N TYR A 414 64.83 0.73 -8.28
CA TYR A 414 64.44 1.97 -8.96
C TYR A 414 65.18 2.14 -10.29
N ARG A 415 66.51 2.04 -10.32
CA ARG A 415 67.30 2.21 -11.56
C ARG A 415 66.86 1.25 -12.66
N LYS A 416 66.58 -0.01 -12.29
CA LYS A 416 66.11 -1.03 -13.23
C LYS A 416 64.72 -0.68 -13.79
N LEU A 417 63.78 -0.31 -12.93
CA LEU A 417 62.41 0.03 -13.35
C LEU A 417 62.34 1.37 -14.10
N ALA A 418 63.13 2.36 -13.71
CA ALA A 418 63.21 3.66 -14.37
C ALA A 418 63.78 3.55 -15.78
N GLN A 419 64.77 2.68 -16.00
CA GLN A 419 65.28 2.40 -17.33
C GLN A 419 64.26 1.65 -18.21
N GLN A 420 63.46 0.76 -17.61
CA GLN A 420 62.44 -0.01 -18.35
C GLN A 420 61.23 0.86 -18.75
N TRP A 421 60.73 1.66 -17.81
CA TRP A 421 59.51 2.48 -17.97
C TRP A 421 59.80 3.93 -18.38
N HIS A 422 61.00 4.22 -18.90
CA HIS A 422 61.30 5.56 -19.40
C HIS A 422 60.38 5.91 -20.59
N PRO A 423 59.73 7.08 -20.63
CA PRO A 423 58.79 7.45 -21.69
C PRO A 423 59.39 7.40 -23.11
N ASP A 424 60.70 7.57 -23.25
CA ASP A 424 61.41 7.50 -24.54
C ASP A 424 61.49 6.08 -25.13
N ASN A 425 61.21 5.05 -24.34
CA ASN A 425 61.20 3.67 -24.82
C ASN A 425 59.92 3.30 -25.59
N PHE A 426 58.89 4.15 -25.57
CA PHE A 426 57.57 3.87 -26.14
C PHE A 426 57.24 4.89 -27.24
N GLN A 427 56.89 4.38 -28.43
CA GLN A 427 56.59 5.22 -29.60
C GLN A 427 55.08 5.52 -29.74
N ASP A 428 54.21 4.64 -29.24
CA ASP A 428 52.75 4.83 -29.23
C ASP A 428 52.33 5.86 -28.15
N PRO A 429 51.59 6.93 -28.50
CA PRO A 429 51.06 7.90 -27.54
C PRO A 429 50.28 7.29 -26.36
N ALA A 430 49.53 6.21 -26.58
CA ALA A 430 48.73 5.58 -25.52
C ALA A 430 49.62 4.82 -24.51
N GLU A 431 50.64 4.11 -25.02
CA GLU A 431 51.62 3.40 -24.19
C GLU A 431 52.56 4.37 -23.47
N LYS A 432 52.98 5.45 -24.15
CA LYS A 432 53.82 6.49 -23.57
C LYS A 432 53.15 7.13 -22.34
N LYS A 433 51.85 7.43 -22.41
CA LYS A 433 51.10 7.97 -21.27
C LYS A 433 51.03 6.99 -20.08
N LYS A 434 50.89 5.69 -20.33
CA LYS A 434 50.93 4.65 -19.29
C LYS A 434 52.33 4.51 -18.68
N ALA A 435 53.37 4.60 -19.51
CA ALA A 435 54.76 4.56 -19.07
C ALA A 435 55.11 5.79 -18.23
N GLU A 436 54.66 6.99 -18.61
CA GLU A 436 54.81 8.23 -17.82
C GLU A 436 54.19 8.10 -16.44
N GLN A 437 52.95 7.60 -16.32
CA GLN A 437 52.32 7.37 -15.02
C GLN A 437 53.12 6.38 -14.16
N LYS A 438 53.55 5.25 -14.73
CA LYS A 438 54.38 4.28 -14.01
C LYS A 438 55.74 4.86 -13.62
N PHE A 439 56.32 5.72 -14.45
CA PHE A 439 57.59 6.40 -14.17
C PHE A 439 57.46 7.39 -13.00
N ILE A 440 56.33 8.08 -12.90
CA ILE A 440 56.01 8.95 -11.76
C ILE A 440 55.86 8.11 -10.48
N ASP A 441 55.13 6.99 -10.55
CA ASP A 441 54.90 6.11 -9.39
C ASP A 441 56.20 5.50 -8.85
N ILE A 442 57.11 5.04 -9.71
CA ILE A 442 58.42 4.51 -9.28
C ILE A 442 59.34 5.59 -8.70
N ALA A 443 59.24 6.84 -9.20
CA ALA A 443 60.01 7.95 -8.67
C ALA A 443 59.51 8.35 -7.27
N GLN A 444 58.18 8.45 -7.10
CA GLN A 444 57.53 8.66 -5.80
C GLN A 444 57.90 7.56 -4.81
N ALA A 445 57.85 6.29 -5.23
CA ALA A 445 58.24 5.16 -4.40
C ALA A 445 59.70 5.22 -3.95
N LYS A 446 60.61 5.65 -4.82
CA LYS A 446 62.03 5.84 -4.45
C LYS A 446 62.18 6.96 -3.42
N GLU A 447 61.48 8.07 -3.59
CA GLU A 447 61.57 9.22 -2.69
C GLU A 447 61.12 8.83 -1.27
N VAL A 448 59.92 8.26 -1.16
CA VAL A 448 59.34 7.82 0.13
C VAL A 448 60.20 6.76 0.82
N LEU A 449 60.69 5.75 0.08
CA LEU A 449 61.41 4.62 0.70
C LEU A 449 62.91 4.88 0.96
N THR A 450 63.49 5.93 0.37
CA THR A 450 64.92 6.27 0.58
C THR A 450 65.16 7.34 1.64
N ASP A 451 64.13 8.11 1.98
CA ASP A 451 64.10 9.03 3.11
C ASP A 451 63.69 8.28 4.40
N PRO A 452 64.52 8.27 5.46
CA PRO A 452 64.22 7.55 6.71
C PRO A 452 62.93 8.01 7.41
N GLU A 453 62.62 9.30 7.38
CA GLU A 453 61.44 9.86 8.04
C GLU A 453 60.17 9.52 7.26
N MET A 454 60.18 9.69 5.94
CA MET A 454 59.05 9.37 5.07
C MET A 454 58.77 7.87 5.05
N ARG A 455 59.82 7.03 5.03
CA ARG A 455 59.69 5.58 5.14
C ARG A 455 59.08 5.17 6.46
N THR A 456 59.51 5.78 7.57
CA THR A 456 58.97 5.49 8.90
C THR A 456 57.49 5.86 8.96
N LYS A 457 57.09 7.03 8.46
CA LYS A 457 55.66 7.43 8.37
C LYS A 457 54.83 6.44 7.56
N PHE A 458 55.33 6.05 6.39
CA PHE A 458 54.69 5.05 5.53
C PHE A 458 54.55 3.68 6.21
N ASP A 459 55.58 3.23 6.92
CA ASP A 459 55.57 1.97 7.66
C ASP A 459 54.61 1.99 8.85
N HIS A 460 54.37 3.17 9.45
CA HIS A 460 53.32 3.40 10.46
C HIS A 460 51.91 3.55 9.88
N GLY A 461 51.78 3.49 8.54
CA GLY A 461 50.49 3.48 7.85
C GLY A 461 50.04 4.83 7.28
N GLU A 462 50.81 5.90 7.49
CA GLU A 462 50.57 7.25 6.97
C GLU A 462 51.30 7.44 5.64
N ASP A 463 50.58 7.70 4.55
CA ASP A 463 51.20 7.95 3.25
C ASP A 463 51.71 9.40 3.18
N PRO A 464 53.05 9.63 3.11
CA PRO A 464 53.62 10.97 3.14
C PRO A 464 53.36 11.79 1.87
N MET A 465 52.93 11.12 0.80
CA MET A 465 52.63 11.74 -0.51
C MET A 465 51.13 11.71 -0.82
N ASP A 466 50.28 11.35 0.16
CA ASP A 466 48.82 11.42 0.03
C ASP A 466 48.36 12.89 0.00
N PRO A 467 47.66 13.34 -1.05
CA PRO A 467 47.16 14.71 -1.15
C PRO A 467 46.25 15.12 0.02
N GLU A 468 45.53 14.17 0.63
CA GLU A 468 44.63 14.45 1.75
C GLU A 468 45.39 14.57 3.10
N SER A 469 46.54 13.91 3.25
CA SER A 469 47.35 14.00 4.48
C SER A 469 48.11 15.33 4.60
N GLN A 470 48.31 16.05 3.48
CA GLN A 470 48.93 17.38 3.47
C GLN A 470 47.97 18.52 3.83
N GLN A 471 46.65 18.30 3.87
CA GLN A 471 45.67 19.30 4.32
C GLN A 471 45.43 19.27 5.85
N GLY A 472 46.06 18.34 6.55
CA GLY A 472 45.71 17.98 7.92
C GLY A 472 46.58 18.56 9.05
N HIS A 473 47.31 19.67 8.90
CA HIS A 473 48.02 20.32 10.01
C HIS A 473 48.12 21.84 9.86
N HIS A 474 47.01 22.56 10.05
CA HIS A 474 47.05 23.97 10.45
C HIS A 474 46.09 24.21 11.63
N HIS A 475 46.66 24.55 12.79
CA HIS A 475 45.91 25.02 13.96
C HIS A 475 45.09 26.28 13.62
N PRO A 476 43.89 26.46 14.21
CA PRO A 476 42.99 27.55 13.89
C PRO A 476 43.27 28.77 14.78
N PHE A 477 43.82 29.85 14.22
CA PHE A 477 43.59 31.20 14.76
C PHE A 477 43.86 32.30 13.70
N GLN A 478 42.87 33.20 13.59
CA GLN A 478 42.86 34.49 12.89
C GLN A 478 42.83 34.57 11.35
N GLY A 479 41.64 34.89 10.84
CA GLY A 479 41.47 36.06 9.97
C GLY A 479 41.21 35.81 8.48
N GLY A 480 40.07 36.29 7.99
CA GLY A 480 39.93 36.73 6.60
C GLY A 480 39.25 35.76 5.64
N PHE A 481 37.92 35.92 5.52
CA PHE A 481 37.10 35.45 4.42
C PHE A 481 37.63 36.03 3.10
N HIS A 482 38.24 35.25 2.20
CA HIS A 482 38.43 35.61 0.78
C HIS A 482 38.51 34.35 -0.12
N GLY A 483 37.56 34.26 -1.06
CA GLY A 483 37.83 33.88 -2.45
C GLY A 483 38.24 32.45 -2.77
N PHE A 484 37.25 31.57 -2.91
CA PHE A 484 37.34 30.37 -3.73
C PHE A 484 37.66 30.77 -5.18
N GLN A 485 38.85 30.43 -5.69
CA GLN A 485 39.23 30.64 -7.09
C GLN A 485 39.81 29.37 -7.70
N GLY A 486 38.95 28.67 -8.45
CA GLY A 486 39.23 27.91 -9.67
C GLY A 486 40.49 27.04 -9.74
N PHE A 487 40.31 25.75 -9.45
CA PHE A 487 41.20 24.70 -9.92
C PHE A 487 41.04 24.53 -11.44
N ASN A 488 42.08 24.88 -12.20
CA ASN A 488 42.14 24.77 -13.66
C ASN A 488 43.07 23.59 -14.03
N PRO A 489 42.57 22.45 -14.54
CA PRO A 489 43.38 21.24 -14.68
C PRO A 489 44.24 21.18 -15.95
N PHE A 490 44.37 22.26 -16.72
CA PHE A 490 45.14 22.30 -17.98
C PHE A 490 45.98 23.57 -18.17
N GLY A 491 46.68 24.01 -17.12
CA GLY A 491 47.67 25.09 -17.20
C GLY A 491 49.05 24.58 -17.62
N SER A 492 49.36 24.66 -18.91
CA SER A 492 50.71 24.46 -19.46
C SER A 492 51.69 25.53 -18.92
N GLY A 493 52.56 25.13 -17.98
CA GLY A 493 53.72 25.90 -17.53
C GLY A 493 54.96 25.00 -17.48
N PRO A 494 56.15 25.49 -17.88
CA PRO A 494 57.32 24.65 -18.06
C PRO A 494 57.95 24.32 -16.70
N PHE A 495 57.82 23.07 -16.25
CA PHE A 495 58.62 22.53 -15.15
C PHE A 495 60.05 22.31 -15.65
N ASN A 496 60.94 23.23 -15.33
CA ASN A 496 62.36 23.15 -15.66
C ASN A 496 63.09 22.37 -14.55
N PHE A 497 63.43 21.10 -14.79
CA PHE A 497 64.24 20.29 -13.88
C PHE A 497 65.73 20.66 -14.05
N LYS A 498 66.35 21.19 -12.99
CA LYS A 498 67.81 21.30 -12.89
C LYS A 498 68.39 19.97 -12.43
N PHE A 499 69.15 19.31 -13.30
CA PHE A 499 70.00 18.18 -12.94
C PHE A 499 71.25 18.67 -12.21
N GLY A 500 71.38 18.31 -10.93
CA GLY A 500 72.66 18.34 -10.22
C GLY A 500 73.19 16.91 -10.12
N PHE A 501 74.17 16.57 -10.96
CA PHE A 501 75.03 15.41 -10.72
C PHE A 501 76.13 15.83 -9.75
N ASN A 502 76.31 15.03 -8.70
CA ASN A 502 77.61 14.77 -8.07
C ASN A 502 77.64 13.31 -7.64
#